data_AF-A0A4Z2BUX0-F1
#
_entry.id   AF-A0A4Z2BUX0-F1
#
_cell.length_a   1.000
_cell.length_b   1.000
_cell.length_c   1.000
_cell.angle_alpha   90.00
_cell.angle_beta   90.00
_cell.angle_gamma   90.00
#
_symmetry.space_group_name_H-M   'P 1'
#
loop_
_entity.id
_entity.type
_entity.pdbx_description
1 polymer ?
#
loop_
_entity_poly.entity_id
_entity_poly.type
_entity_poly.pdbx_seq_one_letter_code
_entity_poly.pdbx_strand_id
1 'polypeptide(L)'
;MLLLMIAAGLGLVTLLVVFFKPQIRQYAAGGVCQSVATLNGKTVLITGANTGIGKETALDLARRGARVIMACRDVDKGEEAAAGIRGAYPPALVEVRELDLADTCSIRAFAETLLREINQLHVLINNAGVMMCPYTKTVDGFEMHIGVNHLGHFLLTHLLIGLLKRSAPARIVVVSSLAHNFGWIRFHDLHSQGSYNSGLAYCQSKLANVLFARELARRLRGTEVTVNSIHPGDREL
;
A
#
# COMPACT_ATOMS: atom_id res chain seq x y z
N MET A 1 -1.53 33.38 42.47
CA MET A 1 -2.38 32.17 42.61
C MET A 1 -2.66 31.49 41.26
N LEU A 2 -3.13 32.21 40.23
CA LEU A 2 -3.41 31.66 38.89
C LEU A 2 -2.18 31.03 38.19
N LEU A 3 -1.04 31.72 38.20
CA LEU A 3 0.21 31.21 37.59
C LEU A 3 0.73 29.90 38.22
N LEU A 4 0.58 29.75 39.53
CA LEU A 4 0.97 28.54 40.26
C LEU A 4 0.07 27.34 39.90
N MET A 5 -1.23 27.58 39.72
CA MET A 5 -2.15 26.53 39.27
C MET A 5 -1.90 26.11 37.82
N ILE A 6 -1.57 27.06 36.93
CA ILE A 6 -1.21 26.76 35.53
C ILE A 6 0.08 25.93 35.47
N ALA A 7 1.11 26.32 36.23
CA ALA A 7 2.37 25.59 36.30
C ALA A 7 2.21 24.17 36.86
N ALA A 8 1.40 24.00 37.92
CA ALA A 8 1.08 22.69 38.49
C ALA A 8 0.29 21.81 37.51
N GLY A 9 -0.66 22.39 36.76
CA GLY A 9 -1.40 21.70 35.71
C GLY A 9 -0.51 21.21 34.56
N LEU A 10 0.40 22.06 34.07
CA LEU A 10 1.40 21.70 33.05
C LEU A 10 2.34 20.59 33.54
N GLY A 11 2.77 20.67 34.81
CA GLY A 11 3.60 19.63 35.45
C GLY A 11 2.89 18.28 35.50
N LEU A 12 1.63 18.26 35.92
CA LEU A 12 0.83 17.03 35.99
C LEU A 12 0.58 16.43 34.60
N VAL A 13 0.24 17.24 33.59
CA VAL A 13 0.07 16.77 32.21
C VAL A 13 1.37 16.18 31.67
N THR A 14 2.51 16.83 31.91
CA THR A 14 3.82 16.33 31.47
C THR A 14 4.16 15.00 32.15
N LEU A 15 3.90 14.89 33.46
CA LEU A 15 4.13 13.66 34.22
C LEU A 15 3.26 12.51 33.72
N LEU A 16 1.98 12.77 33.43
CA LEU A 16 1.06 11.80 32.84
C LEU A 16 1.51 11.38 31.44
N VAL A 17 1.91 12.31 30.58
CA VAL A 17 2.43 11.99 29.24
C VAL A 17 3.68 11.12 29.33
N VAL A 18 4.60 11.40 30.25
CA VAL A 18 5.81 10.58 30.45
C VAL A 18 5.46 9.20 30.99
N PHE A 19 4.58 9.13 31.98
CA PHE A 19 4.17 7.88 32.63
C PHE A 19 3.40 6.95 31.68
N PHE A 20 2.51 7.51 30.86
CA PHE A 20 1.73 6.76 29.86
C PHE A 20 2.43 6.62 28.50
N LYS A 21 3.58 7.27 28.28
CA LYS A 21 4.35 7.20 27.03
C LYS A 21 4.58 5.77 26.53
N PRO A 22 4.99 4.77 27.36
CA PRO A 22 5.19 3.41 26.88
C PRO A 22 3.87 2.72 26.50
N GLN A 23 2.78 2.92 27.24
CA GLN A 23 1.46 2.39 26.85
C GLN A 23 0.93 3.05 25.57
N ILE A 24 1.08 4.38 25.43
CA ILE A 24 0.73 5.11 24.21
C ILE A 24 1.57 4.60 23.04
N ARG A 25 2.88 4.37 23.24
CA ARG A 25 3.77 3.85 22.21
C ARG A 25 3.46 2.41 21.83
N GLN A 26 3.08 1.55 22.77
CA GLN A 26 2.63 0.18 22.48
C GLN A 26 1.28 0.17 21.76
N TYR A 27 0.33 0.99 22.22
CA TYR A 27 -0.97 1.17 21.56
C TYR A 27 -0.82 1.71 20.14
N ALA A 28 0.03 2.73 19.95
CA ALA A 28 0.36 3.31 18.65
C ALA A 28 1.31 2.44 17.79
N ALA A 29 1.94 1.41 18.36
CA ALA A 29 2.76 0.47 17.59
C ALA A 29 1.92 -0.60 16.87
N GLY A 30 0.65 -0.75 17.24
CA GLY A 30 -0.20 -1.80 16.71
C GLY A 30 0.22 -3.20 17.18
N GLY A 31 -0.51 -4.21 16.72
CA GLY A 31 -0.17 -5.60 16.97
C GLY A 31 1.03 -6.07 16.15
N VAL A 32 1.84 -6.97 16.71
CA VAL A 32 2.91 -7.66 15.97
C VAL A 32 2.33 -8.92 15.32
N CYS A 33 2.63 -9.14 14.04
CA CYS A 33 2.23 -10.37 13.35
C CYS A 33 2.90 -11.59 14.02
N GLN A 34 2.10 -12.45 14.66
CA GLN A 34 2.56 -13.70 15.30
C GLN A 34 2.45 -14.92 14.38
N SER A 35 2.10 -14.71 13.10
CA SER A 35 1.89 -15.81 12.16
C SER A 35 3.21 -16.53 11.86
N VAL A 36 3.20 -17.85 11.96
CA VAL A 36 4.31 -18.74 11.57
C VAL A 36 4.14 -19.35 10.17
N ALA A 37 3.16 -18.87 9.40
CA ALA A 37 2.89 -19.39 8.05
C ALA A 37 4.07 -19.16 7.10
N THR A 38 4.38 -20.18 6.29
CA THR A 38 5.39 -20.13 5.22
C THR A 38 4.72 -19.89 3.86
N LEU A 39 5.51 -19.42 2.90
CA LEU A 39 5.08 -19.02 1.55
C LEU A 39 5.95 -19.66 0.46
N ASN A 40 6.58 -20.79 0.76
CA ASN A 40 7.39 -21.54 -0.21
C ASN A 40 6.58 -21.82 -1.49
N GLY A 41 7.17 -21.52 -2.64
CA GLY A 41 6.53 -21.69 -3.95
C GLY A 41 5.44 -20.66 -4.26
N LYS A 42 5.24 -19.64 -3.42
CA LYS A 42 4.28 -18.55 -3.68
C LYS A 42 4.99 -17.34 -4.27
N THR A 43 4.41 -16.84 -5.35
CA THR A 43 4.79 -15.58 -6.00
C THR A 43 3.93 -14.44 -5.45
N VAL A 44 4.59 -13.38 -5.01
CA VAL A 44 4.00 -12.16 -4.47
C VAL A 44 4.44 -10.98 -5.33
N LEU A 45 3.51 -10.15 -5.77
CA LEU A 45 3.78 -8.87 -6.40
C LEU A 45 3.42 -7.73 -5.43
N ILE A 46 4.35 -6.82 -5.18
CA ILE A 46 4.17 -5.66 -4.30
C ILE A 46 4.53 -4.39 -5.07
N THR A 47 3.59 -3.48 -5.20
CA THR A 47 3.85 -2.15 -5.77
C THR A 47 4.47 -1.22 -4.71
N GLY A 48 5.47 -0.42 -5.05
CA GLY A 48 6.06 0.58 -4.15
C GLY A 48 6.80 -0.05 -2.97
N ALA A 49 7.65 -1.03 -3.25
CA ALA A 49 8.37 -1.80 -2.22
C ALA A 49 9.80 -1.31 -1.94
N ASN A 50 10.20 -0.18 -2.52
CA ASN A 50 11.55 0.39 -2.33
C ASN A 50 11.73 1.05 -0.95
N THR A 51 10.66 1.48 -0.28
CA THR A 51 10.71 2.15 1.03
C THR A 51 9.55 1.72 1.93
N GLY A 52 9.60 2.16 3.19
CA GLY A 52 8.47 2.14 4.11
C GLY A 52 7.80 0.78 4.28
N ILE A 53 6.46 0.80 4.33
CA ILE A 53 5.62 -0.39 4.54
C ILE A 53 5.88 -1.45 3.46
N GLY A 54 6.02 -1.04 2.20
CA GLY A 54 6.24 -1.96 1.09
C GLY A 54 7.55 -2.74 1.21
N LYS A 55 8.63 -2.07 1.61
CA LYS A 55 9.95 -2.70 1.83
C LYS A 55 9.94 -3.71 2.97
N GLU A 56 9.37 -3.33 4.12
CA GLU A 56 9.27 -4.23 5.27
C GLU A 56 8.35 -5.44 4.97
N THR A 57 7.28 -5.21 4.20
CA THR A 57 6.41 -6.29 3.72
C THR A 57 7.17 -7.23 2.78
N ALA A 58 7.97 -6.70 1.86
CA ALA A 58 8.81 -7.52 0.98
C ALA A 58 9.82 -8.37 1.77
N LEU A 59 10.47 -7.79 2.77
CA LEU A 59 11.42 -8.50 3.65
C LEU A 59 10.75 -9.65 4.42
N ASP A 60 9.61 -9.41 5.07
CA ASP A 60 8.90 -10.44 5.84
C ASP A 60 8.42 -11.58 4.93
N LEU A 61 7.85 -11.27 3.77
CA LEU A 61 7.37 -12.29 2.83
C LEU A 61 8.52 -13.09 2.22
N ALA A 62 9.66 -12.45 1.91
CA ALA A 62 10.86 -13.14 1.45
C ALA A 62 11.42 -14.09 2.52
N ARG A 63 11.44 -13.68 3.80
CA ARG A 63 11.85 -14.54 4.93
C ARG A 63 10.94 -15.75 5.12
N ARG A 64 9.67 -15.65 4.70
CA ARG A 64 8.72 -16.76 4.71
C ARG A 64 8.87 -17.68 3.49
N GLY A 65 9.80 -17.40 2.57
CA GLY A 65 10.10 -18.22 1.39
C GLY A 65 9.30 -17.87 0.14
N ALA A 66 8.62 -16.72 0.11
CA ALA A 66 7.98 -16.24 -1.11
C ALA A 66 9.02 -15.77 -2.15
N ARG A 67 8.69 -15.95 -3.43
CA ARG A 67 9.29 -15.16 -4.52
C ARG A 67 8.59 -13.80 -4.55
N VAL A 68 9.32 -12.73 -4.28
CA VAL A 68 8.80 -11.36 -4.19
C VAL A 68 9.23 -10.54 -5.40
N ILE A 69 8.26 -10.02 -6.12
CA ILE A 69 8.42 -9.08 -7.21
C ILE A 69 8.13 -7.68 -6.67
N MET A 70 9.16 -6.85 -6.58
CA MET A 70 9.07 -5.46 -6.14
C MET A 70 8.86 -4.57 -7.37
N ALA A 71 7.63 -4.12 -7.58
CA ALA A 71 7.30 -3.23 -8.68
C ALA A 71 7.45 -1.77 -8.24
N CYS A 72 8.46 -1.09 -8.76
CA CYS A 72 8.89 0.23 -8.32
C CYS A 72 9.03 1.18 -9.52
N ARG A 73 8.66 2.45 -9.35
CA ARG A 73 8.89 3.47 -10.39
C ARG A 73 10.37 3.78 -10.56
N ASP A 74 11.09 3.88 -9.44
CA ASP A 74 12.54 4.12 -9.40
C ASP A 74 13.23 2.76 -9.20
N VAL A 75 13.75 2.21 -10.30
CA VAL A 75 14.37 0.87 -10.32
C VAL A 75 15.63 0.84 -9.48
N ASP A 76 16.45 1.90 -9.51
CA ASP A 76 17.70 1.98 -8.76
C ASP A 76 17.44 1.92 -7.25
N LYS A 77 16.49 2.70 -6.74
CA LYS A 77 16.06 2.60 -5.33
C LYS A 77 15.41 1.26 -5.01
N GLY A 78 14.70 0.68 -5.97
CA GLY A 78 14.17 -0.67 -5.84
C GLY A 78 15.27 -1.71 -5.64
N GLU A 79 16.33 -1.66 -6.45
CA GLU A 79 17.46 -2.58 -6.39
C GLU A 79 18.31 -2.37 -5.14
N GLU A 80 18.48 -1.13 -4.67
CA GLU A 80 19.10 -0.85 -3.37
C GLU A 80 18.32 -1.54 -2.24
N ALA A 81 16.98 -1.41 -2.24
CA ALA A 81 16.13 -2.05 -1.25
C ALA A 81 16.18 -3.59 -1.36
N ALA A 82 16.14 -4.14 -2.56
CA ALA A 82 16.24 -5.57 -2.81
C ALA A 82 17.61 -6.15 -2.41
N ALA A 83 18.70 -5.42 -2.68
CA ALA A 83 20.04 -5.77 -2.20
C ALA A 83 20.11 -5.81 -0.67
N GLY A 84 19.49 -4.84 0.01
CA GLY A 84 19.36 -4.86 1.47
C GLY A 84 18.60 -6.09 1.98
N ILE A 85 17.51 -6.49 1.32
CA ILE A 85 16.74 -7.69 1.68
C ILE A 85 17.58 -8.96 1.46
N ARG A 86 18.23 -9.10 0.31
CA ARG A 86 19.12 -10.22 -0.01
C ARG A 86 20.30 -10.31 0.95
N GLY A 87 20.85 -9.17 1.38
CA GLY A 87 21.90 -9.12 2.40
C GLY A 87 21.42 -9.55 3.79
N ALA A 88 20.21 -9.15 4.18
CA ALA A 88 19.61 -9.53 5.46
C ALA A 88 19.09 -10.98 5.50
N TYR A 89 18.78 -11.56 4.34
CA TYR A 89 18.33 -12.95 4.19
C TYR A 89 18.82 -13.52 2.85
N PRO A 90 20.00 -14.17 2.81
CA PRO A 90 20.61 -14.67 1.56
C PRO A 90 19.73 -15.59 0.69
N PRO A 91 18.85 -16.44 1.25
CA PRO A 91 17.93 -17.25 0.45
C PRO A 91 16.77 -16.45 -0.18
N ALA A 92 16.66 -15.14 0.07
CA ALA A 92 15.56 -14.31 -0.42
C ALA A 92 15.48 -14.32 -1.95
N LEU A 93 14.31 -14.70 -2.47
CA LEU A 93 14.00 -14.64 -3.90
C LEU A 93 13.31 -13.30 -4.20
N VAL A 94 14.11 -12.25 -4.41
CA VAL A 94 13.60 -10.89 -4.64
C VAL A 94 14.11 -10.35 -5.97
N GLU A 95 13.19 -9.88 -6.80
CA GLU A 95 13.47 -9.20 -8.07
C GLU A 95 12.76 -7.84 -8.11
N VAL A 96 13.35 -6.88 -8.80
CA VAL A 96 12.76 -5.54 -9.00
C VAL A 96 12.29 -5.43 -10.44
N ARG A 97 11.15 -4.78 -10.63
CA ARG A 97 10.60 -4.49 -11.95
C ARG A 97 10.11 -3.06 -12.00
N GLU A 98 10.31 -2.41 -13.14
CA GLU A 98 9.83 -1.05 -13.36
C GLU A 98 8.30 -1.04 -13.45
N LEU A 99 7.66 -0.13 -12.72
CA LEU A 99 6.23 0.13 -12.84
C LEU A 99 5.94 1.56 -12.40
N ASP A 100 5.47 2.40 -13.33
CA ASP A 100 4.89 3.70 -13.00
C ASP A 100 3.36 3.62 -13.00
N LEU A 101 2.75 3.77 -11.83
CA LEU A 101 1.29 3.80 -11.69
C LEU A 101 0.65 5.11 -12.17
N ALA A 102 1.46 6.13 -12.47
CA ALA A 102 1.02 7.38 -13.09
C ALA A 102 1.02 7.33 -14.62
N ASP A 103 1.27 6.18 -15.24
CA ASP A 103 1.27 6.01 -16.70
C ASP A 103 0.59 4.70 -17.09
N THR A 104 -0.57 4.76 -17.76
CA THR A 104 -1.28 3.55 -18.17
C THR A 104 -0.53 2.72 -19.21
N CYS A 105 0.37 3.32 -20.01
CA CYS A 105 1.24 2.58 -20.92
C CYS A 105 2.26 1.75 -20.13
N SER A 106 2.89 2.33 -19.10
CA SER A 106 3.79 1.62 -18.18
C SER A 106 3.07 0.44 -17.52
N ILE A 107 1.86 0.65 -17.00
CA ILE A 107 1.07 -0.41 -16.34
C ILE A 107 0.76 -1.57 -17.30
N ARG A 108 0.37 -1.26 -18.54
CA ARG A 108 0.06 -2.28 -19.56
C ARG A 108 1.30 -3.06 -19.96
N ALA A 109 2.41 -2.37 -20.27
CA ALA A 109 3.67 -2.99 -20.64
C ALA A 109 4.21 -3.90 -19.52
N PHE A 110 4.11 -3.44 -18.26
CA PHE A 110 4.45 -4.23 -17.09
C PHE A 110 3.60 -5.51 -17.00
N ALA A 111 2.27 -5.38 -17.10
CA ALA A 111 1.37 -6.52 -16.98
C ALA A 111 1.56 -7.53 -18.12
N GLU A 112 1.73 -7.07 -19.36
CA GLU A 112 1.99 -7.93 -20.53
C GLU A 112 3.30 -8.71 -20.39
N THR A 113 4.35 -8.06 -19.90
CA THR A 113 5.65 -8.71 -19.66
C THR A 113 5.54 -9.73 -18.52
N LEU A 114 4.89 -9.36 -17.41
CA LEU A 114 4.66 -10.26 -16.29
C LEU A 114 3.86 -11.50 -16.70
N LEU A 115 2.78 -11.33 -17.47
CA LEU A 115 1.92 -12.42 -17.93
C LEU A 115 2.63 -13.40 -18.89
N ARG A 116 3.69 -12.97 -19.58
CA ARG A 116 4.51 -13.83 -20.43
C ARG A 116 5.54 -14.63 -19.63
N GLU A 117 6.02 -14.08 -18.52
CA GLU A 117 7.15 -14.63 -17.77
C GLU A 117 6.75 -15.49 -16.57
N ILE A 118 5.58 -15.23 -15.96
CA ILE A 118 5.12 -15.98 -14.80
C ILE A 118 3.79 -16.68 -15.05
N ASN A 119 3.70 -17.93 -14.61
CA ASN A 119 2.50 -18.75 -14.73
C ASN A 119 1.59 -18.69 -13.49
N GLN A 120 2.11 -18.19 -12.37
CA GLN A 120 1.37 -18.10 -11.11
C GLN A 120 1.67 -16.80 -10.35
N LEU A 121 0.60 -16.13 -9.90
CA LEU A 121 0.63 -14.98 -9.00
C LEU A 121 -0.35 -15.23 -7.86
N HIS A 122 0.18 -15.43 -6.65
CA HIS A 122 -0.61 -15.86 -5.51
C HIS A 122 -1.04 -14.71 -4.61
N VAL A 123 -0.26 -13.63 -4.58
CA VAL A 123 -0.57 -12.44 -3.79
C VAL A 123 -0.25 -11.19 -4.61
N LEU A 124 -1.22 -10.29 -4.73
CA LEU A 124 -1.02 -8.92 -5.24
C LEU A 124 -1.23 -7.94 -4.09
N ILE A 125 -0.22 -7.12 -3.80
CA ILE A 125 -0.27 -6.07 -2.78
C ILE A 125 -0.20 -4.71 -3.47
N ASN A 126 -1.36 -4.06 -3.57
CA ASN A 126 -1.52 -2.69 -4.04
C ASN A 126 -1.16 -1.73 -2.90
N ASN A 127 0.14 -1.51 -2.73
CA ASN A 127 0.74 -0.75 -1.63
C ASN A 127 1.18 0.67 -2.03
N ALA A 128 1.59 0.88 -3.28
CA ALA A 128 2.19 2.15 -3.69
C ALA A 128 1.23 3.32 -3.49
N GLY A 129 1.76 4.48 -3.11
CA GLY A 129 0.92 5.66 -3.03
C GLY A 129 1.72 6.94 -2.88
N VAL A 130 1.11 8.03 -3.33
CA VAL A 130 1.52 9.39 -3.04
C VAL A 130 0.61 9.97 -1.97
N MET A 131 1.18 10.83 -1.13
CA MET A 131 0.49 11.45 -0.01
C MET A 131 0.72 12.96 -0.04
N MET A 132 -0.36 13.72 0.09
CA MET A 132 -0.37 15.18 0.28
C MET A 132 0.42 15.98 -0.78
N CYS A 133 0.59 15.46 -1.99
CA CYS A 133 1.36 16.17 -3.03
C CYS A 133 0.61 17.41 -3.55
N PRO A 134 1.33 18.42 -4.09
CA PRO A 134 0.71 19.51 -4.84
C PRO A 134 -0.15 19.00 -6.00
N TYR A 135 -1.06 19.85 -6.48
CA TYR A 135 -1.90 19.49 -7.63
C TYR A 135 -1.02 19.23 -8.85
N THR A 136 -0.99 17.98 -9.25
CA THR A 136 -0.31 17.51 -10.46
C THR A 136 -1.17 16.43 -11.10
N LYS A 137 -0.84 16.08 -12.34
CA LYS A 137 -1.55 15.06 -13.09
C LYS A 137 -0.63 13.91 -13.47
N THR A 138 -1.21 12.73 -13.57
CA THR A 138 -0.60 11.57 -14.23
C THR A 138 -0.37 11.86 -15.71
N VAL A 139 0.37 10.98 -16.40
CA VAL A 139 0.58 11.06 -17.85
C VAL A 139 -0.76 11.08 -18.59
N ASP A 140 -1.71 10.26 -18.15
CA ASP A 140 -3.06 10.18 -18.71
C ASP A 140 -4.01 11.33 -18.29
N GLY A 141 -3.53 12.30 -17.51
CA GLY A 141 -4.30 13.49 -17.13
C GLY A 141 -5.20 13.35 -15.90
N PHE A 142 -5.10 12.25 -15.14
CA PHE A 142 -5.80 12.09 -13.87
C PHE A 142 -5.11 12.88 -12.75
N GLU A 143 -5.87 13.38 -11.77
CA GLU A 143 -5.28 13.93 -10.55
C GLU A 143 -4.37 12.90 -9.86
N MET A 144 -3.22 13.34 -9.36
CA MET A 144 -2.13 12.46 -8.94
C MET A 144 -2.51 11.43 -7.86
N HIS A 145 -3.24 11.83 -6.80
CA HIS A 145 -3.64 10.89 -5.74
C HIS A 145 -4.61 9.84 -6.24
N ILE A 146 -5.70 10.24 -6.91
CA ILE A 146 -6.66 9.26 -7.43
C ILE A 146 -6.06 8.43 -8.56
N GLY A 147 -5.19 9.03 -9.37
CA GLY A 147 -4.45 8.39 -10.44
C GLY A 147 -3.55 7.26 -9.92
N VAL A 148 -2.59 7.59 -9.06
CA VAL A 148 -1.61 6.62 -8.54
C VAL A 148 -2.21 5.68 -7.51
N ASN A 149 -2.86 6.21 -6.47
CA ASN A 149 -3.26 5.40 -5.32
C ASN A 149 -4.41 4.44 -5.65
N HIS A 150 -5.24 4.80 -6.65
CA HIS A 150 -6.45 4.06 -6.98
C HIS A 150 -6.53 3.60 -8.44
N LEU A 151 -6.55 4.50 -9.43
CA LEU A 151 -6.82 4.15 -10.83
C LEU A 151 -5.71 3.28 -11.47
N GLY A 152 -4.45 3.56 -11.16
CA GLY A 152 -3.32 2.75 -11.62
C GLY A 152 -3.40 1.32 -11.06
N HIS A 153 -3.65 1.18 -9.77
CA HIS A 153 -3.89 -0.12 -9.14
C HIS A 153 -5.14 -0.82 -9.66
N PHE A 154 -6.20 -0.08 -9.93
CA PHE A 154 -7.43 -0.62 -10.52
C PHE A 154 -7.12 -1.27 -11.88
N LEU A 155 -6.38 -0.57 -12.75
CA LEU A 155 -5.97 -1.09 -14.05
C LEU A 155 -5.06 -2.31 -13.89
N LEU A 156 -3.99 -2.20 -13.10
CA LEU A 156 -3.06 -3.30 -12.84
C LEU A 156 -3.79 -4.57 -12.35
N THR A 157 -4.68 -4.40 -11.37
CA THR A 157 -5.44 -5.51 -10.79
C THR A 157 -6.31 -6.19 -11.83
N HIS A 158 -6.99 -5.43 -12.69
CA HIS A 158 -7.85 -6.00 -13.74
C HIS A 158 -7.06 -6.70 -14.83
N LEU A 159 -5.88 -6.18 -15.21
CA LEU A 159 -5.00 -6.85 -16.17
C LEU A 159 -4.48 -8.20 -15.64
N LEU A 160 -4.21 -8.28 -14.33
CA LEU A 160 -3.68 -9.48 -13.69
C LEU A 160 -4.76 -10.42 -13.12
N ILE A 161 -6.04 -10.05 -13.17
CA ILE A 161 -7.13 -10.78 -12.50
C ILE A 161 -7.28 -12.21 -13.03
N GLY A 162 -7.04 -12.42 -14.32
CA GLY A 162 -7.08 -13.75 -14.94
C GLY A 162 -5.98 -14.66 -14.39
N LEU A 163 -4.77 -14.12 -14.21
CA LEU A 163 -3.65 -14.87 -13.63
C LEU A 163 -3.91 -15.21 -12.15
N LEU A 164 -4.42 -14.25 -11.38
CA LEU A 164 -4.80 -14.46 -9.97
C LEU A 164 -5.84 -15.58 -9.82
N LYS A 165 -6.86 -15.59 -10.68
CA LYS A 165 -7.88 -16.67 -10.70
C LYS A 165 -7.27 -18.04 -11.04
N ARG A 166 -6.38 -18.11 -12.03
CA ARG A 166 -5.67 -19.37 -12.37
C ARG A 166 -4.70 -19.83 -11.28
N SER A 167 -4.28 -18.92 -10.41
CA SER A 167 -3.35 -19.17 -9.30
C SER A 167 -4.07 -19.43 -7.96
N ALA A 168 -5.40 -19.60 -7.99
CA ALA A 168 -6.19 -19.82 -6.80
C ALA A 168 -5.67 -21.02 -5.97
N PRO A 169 -5.69 -20.94 -4.63
CA PRO A 169 -6.15 -19.82 -3.82
C PRO A 169 -5.18 -18.62 -3.88
N ALA A 170 -5.73 -17.42 -4.12
CA ALA A 170 -4.96 -16.19 -4.28
C ALA A 170 -5.55 -15.02 -3.50
N ARG A 171 -4.75 -13.97 -3.30
CA ARG A 171 -5.10 -12.82 -2.45
C ARG A 171 -4.75 -11.49 -3.10
N ILE A 172 -5.64 -10.53 -2.96
CA ILE A 172 -5.40 -9.13 -3.31
C ILE A 172 -5.51 -8.32 -2.02
N VAL A 173 -4.46 -7.58 -1.70
CA VAL A 173 -4.41 -6.68 -0.54
C VAL A 173 -4.33 -5.24 -1.04
N VAL A 174 -5.28 -4.41 -0.64
CA VAL A 174 -5.35 -2.99 -1.02
C VAL A 174 -5.01 -2.13 0.18
N VAL A 175 -3.87 -1.46 0.16
CA VAL A 175 -3.41 -0.60 1.25
C VAL A 175 -4.14 0.75 1.16
N SER A 176 -5.00 0.99 2.14
CA SER A 176 -5.70 2.25 2.36
C SER A 176 -5.00 3.05 3.47
N SER A 177 -5.76 3.78 4.28
CA SER A 177 -5.31 4.71 5.32
C SER A 177 -6.47 5.01 6.27
N LEU A 178 -6.20 5.38 7.53
CA LEU A 178 -7.23 5.97 8.40
C LEU A 178 -7.89 7.22 7.80
N ALA A 179 -7.20 7.91 6.89
CA ALA A 179 -7.70 9.07 6.15
C ALA A 179 -8.98 8.76 5.34
N HIS A 180 -9.25 7.50 5.00
CA HIS A 180 -10.48 7.13 4.29
C HIS A 180 -11.76 7.52 5.04
N ASN A 181 -11.70 7.59 6.38
CA ASN A 181 -12.84 8.00 7.22
C ASN A 181 -13.28 9.45 6.99
N PHE A 182 -12.37 10.29 6.46
CA PHE A 182 -12.63 11.69 6.14
C PHE A 182 -12.82 11.92 4.63
N GLY A 183 -12.82 10.85 3.82
CA GLY A 183 -12.95 10.93 2.37
C GLY A 183 -14.40 11.03 1.90
N TRP A 184 -14.59 11.64 0.74
CA TRP A 184 -15.85 11.60 -0.02
C TRP A 184 -15.55 11.42 -1.50
N ILE A 185 -16.27 10.54 -2.19
CA ILE A 185 -16.11 10.36 -3.63
C ILE A 185 -16.90 11.45 -4.38
N ARG A 186 -16.19 12.44 -4.91
CA ARG A 186 -16.79 13.47 -5.77
C ARG A 186 -16.95 12.95 -7.20
N PHE A 187 -18.01 12.18 -7.44
CA PHE A 187 -18.27 11.60 -8.77
C PHE A 187 -18.41 12.64 -9.89
N HIS A 188 -18.83 13.88 -9.58
CA HIS A 188 -18.94 14.96 -10.55
C HIS A 188 -17.61 15.66 -10.86
N ASP A 189 -16.61 15.53 -9.98
CA ASP A 189 -15.27 16.11 -10.15
C ASP A 189 -14.24 15.22 -9.46
N LEU A 190 -13.99 14.05 -10.05
CA LEU A 190 -13.04 13.08 -9.49
C LEU A 190 -11.61 13.64 -9.47
N HIS A 191 -11.32 14.59 -10.36
CA HIS A 191 -9.99 15.15 -10.58
C HIS A 191 -9.73 16.45 -9.81
N SER A 192 -10.66 16.90 -8.96
CA SER A 192 -10.51 18.12 -8.14
C SER A 192 -10.19 19.38 -8.96
N GLN A 193 -10.76 19.52 -10.16
CA GLN A 193 -10.44 20.61 -11.07
C GLN A 193 -10.98 21.97 -10.60
N GLY A 194 -12.06 21.98 -9.80
CA GLY A 194 -12.66 23.23 -9.31
C GLY A 194 -11.92 23.83 -8.11
N SER A 195 -11.56 23.01 -7.13
CA SER A 195 -10.80 23.43 -5.95
C SER A 195 -9.97 22.26 -5.39
N TYR A 196 -8.65 22.45 -5.36
CA TYR A 196 -7.73 21.40 -4.92
C TYR A 196 -7.36 21.58 -3.45
N ASN A 197 -7.58 20.53 -2.67
CA ASN A 197 -7.05 20.37 -1.33
C ASN A 197 -6.37 19.01 -1.26
N SER A 198 -5.06 19.00 -1.01
CA SER A 198 -4.24 17.77 -1.02
C SER A 198 -4.70 16.75 0.01
N GLY A 199 -5.15 17.21 1.19
CA GLY A 199 -5.76 16.38 2.24
C GLY A 199 -7.02 15.67 1.78
N LEU A 200 -7.98 16.43 1.25
CA LEU A 200 -9.25 15.87 0.77
C LEU A 200 -9.05 14.96 -0.45
N ALA A 201 -8.14 15.31 -1.36
CA ALA A 201 -7.79 14.47 -2.51
C ALA A 201 -7.17 13.14 -2.06
N TYR A 202 -6.26 13.17 -1.08
CA TYR A 202 -5.70 11.97 -0.48
C TYR A 202 -6.77 11.11 0.21
N CYS A 203 -7.61 11.71 1.06
CA CYS A 203 -8.72 11.03 1.73
C CYS A 203 -9.68 10.37 0.74
N GLN A 204 -10.04 11.07 -0.35
CA GLN A 204 -10.85 10.54 -1.45
C GLN A 204 -10.19 9.30 -2.08
N SER A 205 -8.89 9.35 -2.36
CA SER A 205 -8.16 8.22 -2.95
C SER A 205 -8.16 6.98 -2.04
N LYS A 206 -8.04 7.19 -0.72
CA LYS A 206 -8.03 6.10 0.26
C LYS A 206 -9.42 5.52 0.51
N LEU A 207 -10.47 6.34 0.45
CA LEU A 207 -11.85 5.86 0.40
C LEU A 207 -12.12 5.02 -0.86
N ALA A 208 -11.63 5.47 -2.03
CA ALA A 208 -11.77 4.72 -3.27
C ALA A 208 -11.15 3.32 -3.16
N ASN A 209 -10.00 3.18 -2.49
CA ASN A 209 -9.37 1.89 -2.22
C ASN A 209 -10.24 0.94 -1.37
N VAL A 210 -10.90 1.43 -0.32
CA VAL A 210 -11.80 0.62 0.51
C VAL A 210 -13.03 0.18 -0.28
N LEU A 211 -13.65 1.10 -1.02
CA LEU A 211 -14.82 0.80 -1.86
C LEU A 211 -14.46 -0.21 -2.96
N PHE A 212 -13.31 -0.05 -3.58
CA PHE A 212 -12.78 -0.97 -4.58
C PHE A 212 -12.55 -2.37 -4.02
N ALA A 213 -11.89 -2.50 -2.87
CA ALA A 213 -11.67 -3.80 -2.25
C ALA A 213 -13.00 -4.51 -1.95
N ARG A 214 -13.98 -3.79 -1.40
CA ARG A 214 -15.31 -4.32 -1.09
C ARG A 214 -16.05 -4.80 -2.34
N GLU A 215 -16.06 -3.98 -3.39
CA GLU A 215 -16.75 -4.32 -4.63
C GLU A 215 -16.03 -5.44 -5.40
N LEU A 216 -14.71 -5.44 -5.44
CA LEU A 216 -13.94 -6.49 -6.09
C LEU A 216 -14.08 -7.84 -5.35
N ALA A 217 -14.08 -7.84 -4.01
CA ALA A 217 -14.38 -9.03 -3.22
C ALA A 217 -15.75 -9.61 -3.58
N ARG A 218 -16.78 -8.75 -3.71
CA ARG A 218 -18.13 -9.13 -4.12
C ARG A 218 -18.14 -9.80 -5.50
N ARG A 219 -17.39 -9.25 -6.46
CA ARG A 219 -17.29 -9.76 -7.84
C ARG A 219 -16.47 -11.04 -7.98
N LEU A 220 -15.55 -11.31 -7.05
CA LEU A 220 -14.68 -12.49 -7.06
C LEU A 220 -15.18 -13.66 -6.19
N ARG A 221 -16.40 -13.56 -5.64
CA ARG A 221 -17.02 -14.69 -4.94
C ARG A 221 -17.10 -15.92 -5.85
N GLY A 222 -16.72 -17.07 -5.30
CA GLY A 222 -16.68 -18.34 -6.02
C GLY A 222 -15.41 -18.58 -6.83
N THR A 223 -14.44 -17.66 -6.84
CA THR A 223 -13.17 -17.85 -7.58
C THR A 223 -11.97 -18.18 -6.68
N GLU A 224 -12.17 -18.38 -5.37
CA GLU A 224 -11.10 -18.59 -4.37
C GLU A 224 -10.02 -17.49 -4.35
N VAL A 225 -10.33 -16.31 -4.91
CA VAL A 225 -9.52 -15.10 -4.83
C VAL A 225 -10.15 -14.20 -3.78
N THR A 226 -9.41 -13.94 -2.70
CA THR A 226 -9.86 -13.02 -1.64
C THR A 226 -9.34 -11.61 -1.90
N VAL A 227 -10.13 -10.60 -1.53
CA VAL A 227 -9.73 -9.20 -1.61
C VAL A 227 -9.97 -8.56 -0.25
N ASN A 228 -8.93 -7.98 0.32
CA ASN A 228 -8.99 -7.32 1.62
C ASN A 228 -8.37 -5.92 1.52
N SER A 229 -8.88 -4.98 2.31
CA SER A 229 -8.24 -3.69 2.51
C SER A 229 -7.77 -3.54 3.95
N ILE A 230 -6.62 -2.89 4.12
CA ILE A 230 -6.00 -2.62 5.42
C ILE A 230 -5.59 -1.15 5.48
N HIS A 231 -5.52 -0.58 6.69
CA HIS A 231 -4.84 0.70 6.92
C HIS A 231 -3.67 0.47 7.89
N PRO A 232 -2.52 1.12 7.68
CA PRO A 232 -1.36 0.98 8.57
C PRO A 232 -1.48 1.75 9.90
N GLY A 233 -2.61 2.43 10.12
CA GLY A 233 -2.80 3.33 11.26
C GLY A 233 -2.08 4.65 11.00
N ASP A 234 -1.46 5.23 12.02
CA ASP A 234 -0.77 6.52 11.92
C ASP A 234 0.63 6.43 11.27
N ARG A 235 1.08 5.21 10.96
CA ARG A 235 2.40 4.95 10.38
C ARG A 235 2.30 4.87 8.86
N GLU A 236 2.20 6.03 8.23
CA GLU A 236 2.41 6.18 6.79
C GLU A 236 3.87 6.61 6.58
N LEU A 237 4.78 5.63 6.53
CA LEU A 237 6.21 5.83 6.29
C LEU A 237 6.55 5.65 4.81
#